data_AF-A0AA39T236-F1
#
_entry.id   AF-A0AA39T236-F1
#
_cell.length_a   1.000
_cell.length_b   1.000
_cell.length_c   1.000
_cell.angle_alpha   90.00
_cell.angle_beta   90.00
_cell.angle_gamma   90.00
#
_symmetry.space_group_name_H-M   'P 1'
#
loop_
_entity.id
_entity.type
_entity.pdbx_description
1 polymer ?
#
loop_
_entity_poly.entity_id
_entity_poly.type
_entity_poly.pdbx_seq_one_letter_code
_entity_poly.pdbx_strand_id
1 'polypeptide(L)'
;MWKSTTTAEKDQYGDVHTRLMKKNYEAVPQWWFQAILILSLALSVYAFEGFDRQLQLPWWGLFLACGMAFIFTLPFGVIQATTNTGPGLNVISELIIGYMYPGKPLANVTFKIYSTVSMGHALDFLSDFKLGHYMKIPPKSMFIAQLAGTIVGSTVHFGTTWWLLTSIDNICNTALLPKGSQWTCPGQDIFYNVSIIWGVVGPQRMFTKDGIYPQMNWFFLIGFLAPVPVWLLSRKYPEKKWIKLIHIPMILGGPLGMPYAKAVHYMSWAAVGTFFNYYVYRRFKQWWARHTYILSAALDAGVAFMGVFLFFTLQSHNISGPEWWGLEVSDHCPLAKCPIVPGIEVHGCPVL
;
A
#
# COMPACT_ATOMS: atom_id res chain seq x y z
N MET A 1 21.60 -7.39 -14.64
CA MET A 1 20.37 -6.60 -14.86
C MET A 1 20.53 -5.63 -16.01
N TRP A 2 21.29 -4.53 -15.90
CA TRP A 2 21.44 -3.55 -16.99
C TRP A 2 21.77 -4.17 -18.35
N LYS A 3 22.82 -5.01 -18.43
CA LYS A 3 23.14 -5.77 -19.66
C LYS A 3 21.96 -6.61 -20.18
N SER A 4 21.24 -7.33 -19.31
CA SER A 4 20.07 -8.12 -19.71
C SER A 4 18.92 -7.25 -20.24
N THR A 5 18.69 -6.07 -19.64
CA THR A 5 17.70 -5.10 -20.12
C THR A 5 18.11 -4.50 -21.47
N THR A 6 19.39 -4.11 -21.61
CA THR A 6 19.90 -3.56 -22.87
C THR A 6 19.95 -4.60 -23.99
N THR A 7 20.20 -5.87 -23.67
CA THR A 7 20.19 -6.98 -24.65
C THR A 7 18.77 -7.38 -25.05
N ALA A 8 17.79 -7.32 -24.14
CA ALA A 8 16.38 -7.52 -24.47
C ALA A 8 15.81 -6.40 -25.36
N GLU A 9 16.29 -5.17 -25.18
CA GLU A 9 15.91 -4.02 -26.00
C GLU A 9 16.56 -4.06 -27.41
N LYS A 10 17.78 -4.60 -27.52
CA LYS A 10 18.61 -4.61 -28.74
C LYS A 10 18.49 -5.84 -29.66
N ASP A 11 17.37 -6.58 -29.61
CA ASP A 11 17.06 -7.75 -30.46
C ASP A 11 17.88 -9.04 -30.26
N GLN A 12 17.33 -10.01 -29.50
CA GLN A 12 17.43 -11.44 -29.89
C GLN A 12 16.49 -12.45 -29.19
N TYR A 13 15.49 -12.02 -28.40
CA TYR A 13 14.39 -12.88 -27.91
C TYR A 13 13.09 -12.09 -27.74
N GLY A 14 12.59 -11.50 -28.83
CA GLY A 14 11.26 -10.90 -28.81
C GLY A 14 10.21 -12.00 -28.75
N ASP A 15 9.49 -12.11 -27.63
CA ASP A 15 8.27 -12.91 -27.52
C ASP A 15 7.37 -12.68 -28.77
N VAL A 16 6.69 -13.73 -29.25
CA VAL A 16 5.69 -13.65 -30.32
C VAL A 16 4.73 -12.49 -30.06
N HIS A 17 4.43 -12.22 -28.78
CA HIS A 17 3.62 -11.09 -28.41
C HIS A 17 4.26 -9.74 -28.81
N THR A 18 5.53 -9.53 -28.49
CA THR A 18 6.28 -8.31 -28.77
C THR A 18 6.47 -8.08 -30.27
N ARG A 19 6.72 -9.15 -31.04
CA ARG A 19 6.85 -9.04 -32.51
C ARG A 19 5.54 -8.60 -33.16
N LEU A 20 4.41 -9.19 -32.75
CA LEU A 20 3.09 -8.82 -33.25
C LEU A 20 2.71 -7.38 -32.87
N MET A 21 3.01 -6.96 -31.64
CA MET A 21 2.72 -5.60 -31.18
C MET A 21 3.55 -4.55 -31.91
N LYS A 22 4.87 -4.76 -32.08
CA LYS A 22 5.74 -3.84 -32.83
C LYS A 22 5.33 -3.69 -34.30
N LYS A 23 4.81 -4.75 -34.92
CA LYS A 23 4.40 -4.75 -36.33
C LYS A 23 3.07 -4.01 -36.56
N ASN A 24 2.12 -4.17 -35.64
CA ASN A 24 0.74 -3.73 -35.85
C ASN A 24 0.40 -2.42 -35.13
N TYR A 25 1.20 -2.00 -34.15
CA TYR A 25 0.91 -0.83 -33.32
C TYR A 25 2.11 0.08 -33.14
N GLU A 26 1.86 1.38 -33.23
CA GLU A 26 2.85 2.41 -32.91
C GLU A 26 3.04 2.54 -31.40
N ALA A 27 4.29 2.71 -30.98
CA ALA A 27 4.61 3.01 -29.59
C ALA A 27 4.04 4.37 -29.16
N VAL A 28 3.81 4.53 -27.86
CA VAL A 28 3.40 5.83 -27.31
C VAL A 28 4.57 6.81 -27.42
N PRO A 29 4.37 8.00 -28.00
CA PRO A 29 5.42 9.00 -28.10
C PRO A 29 5.94 9.38 -26.70
N GLN A 30 7.26 9.43 -26.54
CA GLN A 30 7.87 9.79 -25.24
C GLN A 30 7.45 11.18 -24.75
N TRP A 31 7.14 12.11 -25.66
CA TRP A 31 6.70 13.45 -25.29
C TRP A 31 5.38 13.47 -24.51
N TRP A 32 4.51 12.45 -24.65
CA TRP A 32 3.26 12.36 -23.85
C TRP A 32 3.59 12.21 -22.37
N PHE A 33 4.55 11.34 -22.05
CA PHE A 33 5.02 11.14 -20.68
C PHE A 33 5.71 12.39 -20.13
N GLN A 34 6.56 13.03 -20.94
CA GLN A 34 7.26 14.25 -20.53
C GLN A 34 6.28 15.42 -20.31
N ALA A 35 5.27 15.56 -21.16
CA ALA A 35 4.25 16.60 -21.01
C ALA A 35 3.46 16.42 -19.71
N ILE A 36 3.02 15.19 -19.39
CA ILE A 36 2.32 14.90 -18.13
C ILE A 36 3.23 15.12 -16.93
N LEU A 37 4.50 14.70 -17.00
CA LEU A 37 5.46 14.89 -15.92
C LEU A 37 5.70 16.38 -15.63
N ILE A 38 5.88 17.20 -16.67
CA ILE A 38 6.08 18.64 -16.52
C ILE A 38 4.82 19.29 -15.95
N LEU A 39 3.65 18.94 -16.49
CA LEU A 39 2.37 19.46 -16.01
C LEU A 39 2.12 19.11 -14.55
N SER A 40 2.33 17.84 -14.17
CA SER A 40 2.12 17.39 -12.79
C SER A 40 3.10 18.04 -11.83
N LEU A 41 4.39 18.12 -12.19
CA LEU A 41 5.40 18.83 -11.38
C LEU A 41 5.06 20.31 -11.19
N ALA A 42 4.62 20.99 -12.25
CA ALA A 42 4.23 22.41 -12.17
C ALA A 42 3.04 22.61 -11.22
N LEU A 43 2.00 21.77 -11.34
CA LEU A 43 0.84 21.81 -10.44
C LEU A 43 1.23 21.47 -9.00
N SER A 44 2.13 20.51 -8.80
CA SER A 44 2.65 20.17 -7.48
C SER A 44 3.42 21.32 -6.85
N VAL A 45 4.34 21.96 -7.57
CA VAL A 45 5.08 23.15 -7.09
C VAL A 45 4.10 24.27 -6.73
N TYR A 46 3.09 24.52 -7.56
CA TYR A 46 2.03 25.49 -7.28
C TYR A 46 1.26 25.15 -6.00
N ALA A 47 0.95 23.87 -5.76
CA ALA A 47 0.29 23.45 -4.53
C ALA A 47 1.15 23.65 -3.27
N PHE A 48 2.47 23.47 -3.36
CA PHE A 48 3.39 23.61 -2.22
C PHE A 48 3.69 25.06 -1.84
N GLU A 49 3.95 25.91 -2.83
CA GLU A 49 4.28 27.33 -2.61
C GLU A 49 3.03 28.22 -2.58
N GLY A 50 1.93 27.77 -3.20
CA GLY A 50 0.62 28.41 -3.12
C GLY A 50 -0.09 28.14 -1.79
N PHE A 51 -1.31 28.69 -1.66
CA PHE A 51 -2.19 28.48 -0.49
C PHE A 51 -1.48 28.68 0.86
N ASP A 52 -0.73 29.78 1.01
CA ASP A 52 -0.02 30.15 2.25
C ASP A 52 0.92 29.06 2.82
N ARG A 53 1.47 28.19 1.95
CA ARG A 53 2.38 27.09 2.33
C ARG A 53 1.77 26.13 3.36
N GLN A 54 0.46 25.88 3.26
CA GLN A 54 -0.28 24.96 4.14
C GLN A 54 0.32 23.54 4.17
N LEU A 55 0.87 23.05 3.06
CA LEU A 55 1.50 21.72 2.98
C LEU A 55 2.86 21.62 3.70
N GLN A 56 3.43 22.76 4.13
CA GLN A 56 4.67 22.88 4.89
C GLN A 56 5.95 22.36 4.19
N LEU A 57 5.85 21.61 3.10
CA LEU A 57 6.98 21.08 2.34
C LEU A 57 7.46 22.12 1.31
N PRO A 58 8.74 22.53 1.36
CA PRO A 58 9.32 23.43 0.36
C PRO A 58 9.58 22.74 -0.98
N TRP A 59 9.76 23.53 -2.05
CA TRP A 59 10.00 23.03 -3.41
C TRP A 59 11.12 21.99 -3.54
N TRP A 60 12.22 22.11 -2.77
CA TRP A 60 13.32 21.14 -2.82
C TRP A 60 12.91 19.76 -2.33
N GLY A 61 11.96 19.68 -1.39
CA GLY A 61 11.43 18.42 -0.86
C GLY A 61 10.67 17.63 -1.91
N LEU A 62 9.95 18.33 -2.81
CA LEU A 62 9.29 17.70 -3.96
C LEU A 62 10.31 17.05 -4.91
N PHE A 63 11.36 17.78 -5.31
CA PHE A 63 12.37 17.22 -6.21
C PHE A 63 13.10 16.03 -5.58
N LEU A 64 13.37 16.08 -4.27
CA LEU A 64 13.94 14.96 -3.53
C LEU A 64 12.99 13.75 -3.53
N ALA A 65 11.69 13.96 -3.29
CA ALA A 65 10.69 12.89 -3.34
C ALA A 65 10.59 12.24 -4.73
N CYS A 66 10.56 13.05 -5.80
CA CYS A 66 10.55 12.56 -7.18
C CYS A 66 11.84 11.80 -7.53
N GLY A 67 13.00 12.31 -7.10
CA GLY A 67 14.29 11.63 -7.29
C GLY A 67 14.34 10.27 -6.58
N MET A 68 13.81 10.19 -5.36
CA MET A 68 13.66 8.93 -4.64
C MET A 68 12.73 7.96 -5.37
N ALA A 69 11.54 8.42 -5.77
CA ALA A 69 10.60 7.59 -6.53
C ALA A 69 11.27 7.02 -7.79
N PHE A 70 11.98 7.85 -8.55
CA PHE A 70 12.67 7.44 -9.78
C PHE A 70 13.74 6.35 -9.53
N ILE A 71 14.59 6.53 -8.51
CA ILE A 71 15.66 5.58 -8.19
C ILE A 71 15.08 4.24 -7.71
N PHE A 72 14.07 4.27 -6.84
CA PHE A 72 13.54 3.06 -6.20
C PHE A 72 12.51 2.31 -7.05
N THR A 73 11.90 2.95 -8.05
CA THR A 73 10.95 2.30 -8.97
C THR A 73 11.57 1.07 -9.65
N LEU A 74 12.82 1.16 -10.13
CA LEU A 74 13.45 0.05 -10.85
C LEU A 74 13.74 -1.18 -9.94
N PRO A 75 14.45 -1.06 -8.80
CA PRO A 75 14.66 -2.20 -7.90
C PRO A 75 13.37 -2.81 -7.37
N PHE A 76 12.40 -1.97 -6.97
CA PHE A 76 11.14 -2.46 -6.40
C PHE A 76 10.28 -3.13 -7.47
N GLY A 77 10.29 -2.61 -8.71
CA GLY A 77 9.62 -3.26 -9.83
C GLY A 77 10.18 -4.64 -10.14
N VAL A 78 11.49 -4.84 -10.03
CA VAL A 78 12.09 -6.18 -10.18
C VAL A 78 11.67 -7.13 -9.06
N ILE A 79 11.62 -6.66 -7.81
CA ILE A 79 11.17 -7.47 -6.67
C ILE A 79 9.70 -7.84 -6.84
N GLN A 80 8.83 -6.88 -7.16
CA GLN A 80 7.42 -7.12 -7.38
C GLN A 80 7.19 -8.06 -8.58
N ALA A 81 7.95 -7.91 -9.67
CA ALA A 81 7.86 -8.80 -10.83
C ALA A 81 8.27 -10.24 -10.53
N THR A 82 9.12 -10.48 -9.52
CA THR A 82 9.62 -11.82 -9.16
C THR A 82 8.87 -12.47 -8.00
N THR A 83 8.45 -11.68 -7.02
CA THR A 83 7.81 -12.17 -5.78
C THR A 83 6.30 -11.93 -5.74
N ASN A 84 5.77 -11.16 -6.70
CA ASN A 84 4.39 -10.67 -6.72
C ASN A 84 4.01 -9.83 -5.48
N THR A 85 5.01 -9.36 -4.73
CA THR A 85 4.83 -8.48 -3.57
C THR A 85 5.86 -7.36 -3.60
N GLY A 86 5.41 -6.12 -3.48
CA GLY A 86 6.27 -4.94 -3.45
C GLY A 86 6.57 -4.53 -2.01
N PRO A 87 7.83 -4.28 -1.62
CA PRO A 87 8.12 -3.62 -0.36
C PRO A 87 7.56 -2.19 -0.39
N GLY A 88 7.11 -1.68 0.76
CA GLY A 88 6.64 -0.29 0.87
C GLY A 88 7.80 0.66 1.14
N LEU A 89 7.92 1.74 0.35
CA LEU A 89 8.95 2.77 0.55
C LEU A 89 8.64 3.72 1.72
N ASN A 90 7.43 3.62 2.28
CA ASN A 90 6.86 4.50 3.30
C ASN A 90 7.81 4.83 4.45
N VAL A 91 8.43 3.82 5.07
CA VAL A 91 9.28 4.03 6.25
C VAL A 91 10.58 4.74 5.89
N ILE A 92 11.14 4.45 4.70
CA ILE A 92 12.40 5.06 4.26
C ILE A 92 12.19 6.53 3.91
N SER A 93 11.10 6.85 3.19
CA SER A 93 10.78 8.25 2.86
C SER A 93 10.47 9.07 4.11
N GLU A 94 9.69 8.53 5.04
CA GLU A 94 9.37 9.18 6.32
C GLU A 94 10.62 9.39 7.18
N LEU A 95 11.55 8.43 7.21
CA LEU A 95 12.79 8.53 7.97
C LEU A 95 13.72 9.60 7.39
N ILE A 96 13.90 9.67 6.07
CA ILE A 96 14.78 10.65 5.43
C ILE A 96 14.27 12.08 5.68
N ILE A 97 13.01 12.36 5.35
CA ILE A 97 12.46 13.71 5.53
C ILE A 97 12.28 14.05 7.01
N GLY A 98 12.00 13.08 7.88
CA GLY A 98 11.92 13.28 9.32
C GLY A 98 13.27 13.70 9.95
N TYR A 99 14.40 13.24 9.40
CA TYR A 99 15.73 13.73 9.81
C TYR A 99 16.10 15.09 9.19
N MET A 100 15.72 15.33 7.93
CA MET A 100 16.07 16.56 7.22
C MET A 100 15.19 17.75 7.60
N TYR A 101 13.93 17.50 7.92
CA TYR A 101 12.91 18.52 8.17
C TYR A 101 11.99 18.14 9.34
N PRO A 102 12.53 18.01 10.57
CA PRO A 102 11.77 17.58 11.73
C PRO A 102 10.75 18.63 12.19
N GLY A 103 9.72 18.19 12.90
CA GLY A 103 8.71 19.06 13.52
C GLY A 103 7.55 19.44 12.61
N LYS A 104 7.52 18.95 11.37
CA LYS A 104 6.51 19.31 10.36
C LYS A 104 5.75 18.06 9.86
N PRO A 105 4.57 17.73 10.43
CA PRO A 105 3.83 16.51 10.08
C PRO A 105 3.31 16.52 8.65
N LEU A 106 2.77 17.66 8.20
CA LEU A 106 2.21 17.79 6.86
C LEU A 106 3.31 17.62 5.80
N ALA A 107 4.48 18.22 6.04
CA ALA A 107 5.63 18.07 5.13
C ALA A 107 6.06 16.59 5.00
N ASN A 108 6.14 15.87 6.11
CA ASN A 108 6.49 14.45 6.13
C ASN A 108 5.48 13.59 5.36
N VAL A 109 4.18 13.79 5.63
CA VAL A 109 3.10 13.08 4.96
C VAL A 109 3.11 13.34 3.45
N THR A 110 3.23 14.60 3.04
CA THR A 110 3.21 14.93 1.61
C THR A 110 4.45 14.38 0.91
N PHE A 111 5.63 14.44 1.53
CA PHE A 111 6.86 13.83 0.99
C PHE A 111 6.70 12.32 0.78
N LYS A 112 6.10 11.61 1.75
CA LYS A 112 5.78 10.18 1.62
C LYS A 112 4.84 9.89 0.45
N ILE A 113 3.78 10.69 0.28
CA ILE A 113 2.83 10.48 -0.81
C ILE A 113 3.53 10.61 -2.16
N TYR A 114 4.27 11.70 -2.38
CA TYR A 114 4.99 11.93 -3.64
C TYR A 114 6.13 10.95 -3.92
N SER A 115 6.70 10.32 -2.88
CA SER A 115 7.75 9.31 -3.08
C SER A 115 7.18 7.90 -3.25
N THR A 116 6.35 7.44 -2.31
CA THR A 116 5.86 6.06 -2.31
C THR A 116 4.67 5.83 -3.24
N VAL A 117 3.67 6.73 -3.23
CA VAL A 117 2.45 6.53 -4.02
C VAL A 117 2.73 6.73 -5.50
N SER A 118 3.58 7.70 -5.87
CA SER A 118 4.03 7.87 -7.25
C SER A 118 4.81 6.65 -7.78
N MET A 119 5.66 6.03 -6.97
CA MET A 119 6.30 4.76 -7.32
C MET A 119 5.28 3.64 -7.50
N GLY A 120 4.30 3.51 -6.59
CA GLY A 120 3.20 2.54 -6.69
C GLY A 120 2.42 2.68 -8.00
N HIS A 121 1.97 3.91 -8.32
CA HIS A 121 1.28 4.19 -9.57
C HIS A 121 2.12 3.87 -10.81
N ALA A 122 3.44 4.11 -10.77
CA ALA A 122 4.33 3.74 -11.87
C ALA A 122 4.37 2.21 -12.09
N LEU A 123 4.34 1.43 -11.01
CA LEU A 123 4.35 -0.03 -11.06
C LEU A 123 3.00 -0.59 -11.52
N ASP A 124 1.88 -0.03 -11.05
CA ASP A 124 0.54 -0.40 -11.51
C ASP A 124 0.35 -0.07 -12.99
N PHE A 125 0.78 1.13 -13.41
CA PHE A 125 0.80 1.54 -14.81
C PHE A 125 1.58 0.54 -15.68
N LEU A 126 2.77 0.12 -15.25
CA LEU A 126 3.56 -0.89 -15.95
C LEU A 126 2.87 -2.28 -15.99
N SER A 127 2.19 -2.66 -14.91
CA SER A 127 1.42 -3.91 -14.85
C SER A 127 0.29 -3.92 -15.87
N ASP A 128 -0.44 -2.82 -15.98
CA ASP A 128 -1.53 -2.66 -16.94
C ASP A 128 -1.00 -2.64 -18.38
N PHE A 129 0.11 -1.96 -18.66
CA PHE A 129 0.75 -2.02 -19.98
C PHE A 129 1.15 -3.44 -20.37
N LYS A 130 1.64 -4.23 -19.41
CA LYS A 130 1.96 -5.64 -19.62
C LYS A 130 0.71 -6.46 -19.92
N LEU A 131 -0.39 -6.25 -19.19
CA LEU A 131 -1.67 -6.89 -19.46
C LEU A 131 -2.19 -6.53 -20.86
N GLY A 132 -2.20 -5.25 -21.22
CA GLY A 132 -2.60 -4.76 -22.54
C GLY A 132 -1.76 -5.35 -23.67
N HIS A 133 -0.45 -5.51 -23.44
CA HIS A 133 0.48 -6.15 -24.39
C HIS A 133 0.12 -7.63 -24.65
N TYR A 134 -0.31 -8.37 -23.62
CA TYR A 134 -0.78 -9.74 -23.77
C TYR A 134 -2.14 -9.81 -24.46
N MET A 135 -3.06 -8.89 -24.14
CA MET A 135 -4.40 -8.82 -24.73
C MET A 135 -4.46 -8.19 -26.14
N LYS A 136 -3.32 -7.73 -26.68
CA LYS A 136 -3.22 -7.09 -28.00
C LYS A 136 -3.97 -5.76 -28.11
N ILE A 137 -4.04 -5.02 -27.01
CA ILE A 137 -4.65 -3.70 -26.98
C ILE A 137 -3.63 -2.66 -27.48
N PRO A 138 -4.00 -1.72 -28.37
CA PRO A 138 -3.09 -0.67 -28.82
C PRO A 138 -2.55 0.15 -27.63
N PRO A 139 -1.23 0.40 -27.53
CA PRO A 139 -0.62 1.04 -26.36
C PRO A 139 -1.03 2.51 -26.21
N LYS A 140 -1.32 3.22 -27.31
CA LYS A 140 -1.87 4.59 -27.28
C LYS A 140 -3.27 4.64 -26.64
N SER A 141 -4.13 3.70 -27.00
CA SER A 141 -5.47 3.59 -26.40
C SER A 141 -5.38 3.24 -24.92
N MET A 142 -4.44 2.36 -24.55
CA MET A 142 -4.19 2.00 -23.15
C MET A 142 -3.76 3.22 -22.32
N PHE A 143 -2.84 4.02 -22.84
CA PHE A 143 -2.40 5.26 -22.20
C PHE A 143 -3.56 6.24 -21.96
N ILE A 144 -4.39 6.49 -22.98
CA ILE A 144 -5.52 7.41 -22.88
C ILE A 144 -6.54 6.89 -21.87
N ALA A 145 -6.85 5.58 -21.89
CA ALA A 145 -7.78 4.97 -20.97
C ALA A 145 -7.32 5.10 -19.51
N GLN A 146 -6.04 4.87 -19.24
CA GLN A 146 -5.47 5.04 -17.90
C GLN A 146 -5.44 6.50 -17.46
N LEU A 147 -5.11 7.43 -18.35
CA LEU A 147 -5.14 8.86 -18.04
C LEU A 147 -6.56 9.34 -17.71
N ALA A 148 -7.54 8.95 -18.53
CA ALA A 148 -8.95 9.26 -18.30
C ALA A 148 -9.44 8.62 -16.98
N GLY A 149 -9.11 7.35 -16.75
CA GLY A 149 -9.44 6.64 -15.51
C GLY A 149 -8.84 7.31 -14.27
N THR A 150 -7.60 7.80 -14.37
CA THR A 150 -6.93 8.52 -13.29
C THR A 150 -7.66 9.83 -12.96
N ILE A 151 -8.02 10.61 -13.99
CA ILE A 151 -8.74 11.89 -13.81
C ILE A 151 -10.14 11.66 -13.20
N VAL A 152 -10.88 10.68 -13.72
CA VAL A 152 -12.21 10.34 -13.19
C VAL A 152 -12.08 9.83 -11.75
N GLY A 153 -11.16 8.89 -11.51
CA GLY A 153 -10.91 8.33 -10.19
C GLY A 153 -10.51 9.38 -9.16
N SER A 154 -9.56 10.27 -9.47
CA SER A 154 -9.13 11.33 -8.56
C SER A 154 -10.26 12.31 -8.26
N THR A 155 -11.06 12.67 -9.26
CA THR A 155 -12.17 13.61 -9.09
C THR A 155 -13.29 13.01 -8.24
N VAL A 156 -13.68 11.76 -8.50
CA VAL A 156 -14.72 11.07 -7.72
C VAL A 156 -14.23 10.84 -6.29
N HIS A 157 -12.99 10.37 -6.08
CA HIS A 157 -12.45 10.19 -4.73
C HIS A 157 -12.42 11.49 -3.93
N PHE A 158 -11.97 12.60 -4.53
CA PHE A 158 -11.97 13.90 -3.88
C PHE A 158 -13.40 14.36 -3.56
N GLY A 159 -14.31 14.29 -4.53
CA GLY A 159 -15.70 14.70 -4.36
C GLY A 159 -16.44 13.91 -3.29
N THR A 160 -16.28 12.57 -3.28
CA THR A 160 -16.89 11.71 -2.26
C THR A 160 -16.29 11.98 -0.88
N THR A 161 -14.97 12.17 -0.78
CA THR A 161 -14.32 12.50 0.50
C THR A 161 -14.83 13.83 1.04
N TRP A 162 -14.89 14.86 0.20
CA TRP A 162 -15.41 16.17 0.56
C TRP A 162 -16.88 16.08 1.02
N TRP A 163 -17.70 15.36 0.26
CA TRP A 163 -19.11 15.15 0.59
C TRP A 163 -19.29 14.46 1.95
N LEU A 164 -18.58 13.34 2.19
CA LEU A 164 -18.64 12.61 3.46
C LEU A 164 -18.20 13.48 4.65
N LEU A 165 -17.12 14.25 4.50
CA LEU A 165 -16.63 15.15 5.56
C LEU A 165 -17.61 16.28 5.89
N THR A 166 -18.41 16.74 4.91
CA THR A 166 -19.38 17.82 5.11
C THR A 166 -20.77 17.35 5.53
N SER A 167 -21.16 16.11 5.22
CA SER A 167 -22.51 15.59 5.46
C SER A 167 -22.63 14.73 6.72
N ILE A 168 -21.54 14.15 7.22
CA ILE A 168 -21.57 13.25 8.38
C ILE A 168 -20.96 13.95 9.59
N ASP A 169 -21.80 14.22 10.59
CA ASP A 169 -21.34 14.80 11.86
C ASP A 169 -20.46 13.80 12.63
N ASN A 170 -19.37 14.30 13.20
CA ASN A 170 -18.42 13.54 14.02
C ASN A 170 -17.76 12.34 13.32
N ILE A 171 -17.60 12.39 12.00
CA ILE A 171 -16.86 11.37 11.24
C ILE A 171 -15.46 11.13 11.85
N CYS A 172 -15.06 9.87 11.95
CA CYS A 172 -13.81 9.42 12.57
C CYS A 172 -13.69 9.63 14.09
N ASN A 173 -14.67 10.27 14.76
CA ASN A 173 -14.64 10.43 16.21
C ASN A 173 -15.42 9.32 16.94
N THR A 174 -14.71 8.24 17.26
CA THR A 174 -15.28 7.04 17.90
C THR A 174 -15.98 7.30 19.24
N ALA A 175 -15.71 8.41 19.94
CA ALA A 175 -16.33 8.73 21.23
C ALA A 175 -17.72 9.37 21.08
N LEU A 176 -17.96 10.08 19.98
CA LEU A 176 -19.21 10.78 19.69
C LEU A 176 -20.11 10.01 18.72
N LEU A 177 -19.58 8.96 18.11
CA LEU A 177 -20.33 8.10 17.18
C LEU A 177 -21.21 7.10 17.92
N PRO A 178 -22.41 6.79 17.40
CA PRO A 178 -23.25 5.72 17.94
C PRO A 178 -22.52 4.38 17.87
N LYS A 179 -22.77 3.51 18.86
CA LYS A 179 -22.17 2.16 18.92
C LYS A 179 -22.53 1.38 17.64
N GLY A 180 -21.54 0.78 17.01
CA GLY A 180 -21.71 0.08 15.73
C GLY A 180 -21.70 0.97 14.49
N SER A 181 -21.41 2.27 14.62
CA SER A 181 -21.18 3.14 13.46
C SER A 181 -19.99 2.66 12.63
N GLN A 182 -20.17 2.63 11.31
CA GLN A 182 -19.09 2.33 10.35
C GLN A 182 -18.08 3.47 10.15
N TRP A 183 -18.40 4.67 10.64
CA TRP A 183 -17.63 5.89 10.37
C TRP A 183 -16.40 6.05 11.28
N THR A 184 -15.71 4.94 11.58
CA THR A 184 -14.59 4.88 12.54
C THR A 184 -13.23 5.23 11.94
N CYS A 185 -13.10 5.28 10.61
CA CYS A 185 -11.90 5.72 9.88
C CYS A 185 -10.54 5.14 10.34
N PRO A 186 -10.41 3.84 10.62
CA PRO A 186 -9.19 3.27 11.21
C PRO A 186 -7.93 3.57 10.38
N GLY A 187 -8.06 3.55 9.04
CA GLY A 187 -6.94 3.85 8.14
C GLY A 187 -6.43 5.29 8.24
N GLN A 188 -7.33 6.26 8.44
CA GLN A 188 -6.96 7.67 8.58
C GLN A 188 -6.32 7.94 9.96
N ASP A 189 -6.81 7.30 11.01
CA ASP A 189 -6.22 7.41 12.36
C ASP A 189 -4.79 6.89 12.40
N ILE A 190 -4.52 5.76 11.74
CA ILE A 190 -3.15 5.23 11.62
C ILE A 190 -2.28 6.20 10.84
N PHE A 191 -2.78 6.74 9.73
CA PHE A 191 -2.05 7.69 8.91
C PHE A 191 -1.72 8.98 9.69
N TYR A 192 -2.66 9.46 10.50
CA TYR A 192 -2.47 10.57 11.42
C TYR A 192 -1.41 10.26 12.49
N ASN A 193 -1.52 9.11 13.18
CA ASN A 193 -0.54 8.70 14.20
C ASN A 193 0.88 8.56 13.64
N VAL A 194 1.01 7.98 12.43
CA VAL A 194 2.29 7.86 11.71
C VAL A 194 2.86 9.26 11.40
N SER A 195 2.02 10.24 11.03
CA SER A 195 2.47 11.61 10.80
C SER A 195 3.07 12.28 12.04
N ILE A 196 2.54 11.95 13.23
CA ILE A 196 3.05 12.46 14.50
C ILE A 196 4.39 11.81 14.84
N ILE A 197 4.48 10.48 14.73
CA ILE A 197 5.68 9.70 15.05
C ILE A 197 6.86 10.15 14.18
N TRP A 198 6.67 10.18 12.86
CA TRP A 198 7.76 10.43 11.92
C TRP A 198 7.95 11.90 11.57
N GLY A 199 6.90 12.71 11.67
CA GLY A 199 6.93 14.13 11.29
C GLY A 199 7.12 15.08 12.47
N VAL A 200 6.25 15.03 13.49
CA VAL A 200 6.30 15.96 14.64
C VAL A 200 7.45 15.61 15.59
N VAL A 201 7.46 14.39 16.10
CA VAL A 201 8.49 13.92 17.04
C VAL A 201 9.81 13.72 16.29
N GLY A 202 9.71 13.09 15.11
CA GLY A 202 10.83 12.81 14.24
C GLY A 202 11.61 11.56 14.69
N PRO A 203 12.31 10.91 13.76
CA PRO A 203 13.06 9.69 14.04
C PRO A 203 14.20 9.90 15.05
N GLN A 204 14.76 11.11 15.12
CA GLN A 204 15.82 11.44 16.08
C GLN A 204 15.34 11.30 17.54
N ARG A 205 14.17 11.82 17.89
CA ARG A 205 13.64 11.76 19.26
C ARG A 205 12.87 10.47 19.57
N MET A 206 12.54 9.66 18.56
CA MET A 206 11.83 8.39 18.78
C MET A 206 12.77 7.19 18.82
N PHE A 207 13.71 7.11 17.87
CA PHE A 207 14.52 5.91 17.61
C PHE A 207 16.02 6.10 17.89
N THR A 208 16.46 7.25 18.40
CA THR A 208 17.87 7.45 18.80
C THR A 208 18.02 7.34 20.32
N LYS A 209 19.22 7.56 20.85
CA LYS A 209 19.55 7.49 22.29
C LYS A 209 18.63 8.35 23.17
N ASP A 210 18.08 9.42 22.62
CA ASP A 210 17.19 10.35 23.33
C ASP A 210 15.71 9.89 23.33
N GLY A 211 15.39 8.77 22.67
CA GLY A 211 14.03 8.28 22.47
C GLY A 211 13.68 7.03 23.25
N ILE A 212 12.40 6.65 23.18
CA ILE A 212 11.82 5.50 23.89
C ILE A 212 12.11 4.18 23.17
N TYR A 213 12.36 4.21 21.86
CA TYR A 213 12.50 3.00 21.02
C TYR A 213 13.84 2.90 20.25
N PRO A 214 15.02 3.11 20.86
CA PRO A 214 16.30 2.98 20.17
C PRO A 214 16.56 1.56 19.64
N GLN A 215 15.97 0.55 20.28
CA GLN A 215 16.13 -0.85 19.92
C GLN A 215 15.49 -1.18 18.56
N MET A 216 14.51 -0.39 18.10
CA MET A 216 13.81 -0.66 16.85
C MET A 216 14.72 -0.55 15.61
N ASN A 217 15.80 0.22 15.68
CA ASN A 217 16.78 0.29 14.59
C ASN A 217 17.49 -1.05 14.34
N TRP A 218 17.56 -1.95 15.33
CA TRP A 218 18.12 -3.29 15.14
C TRP A 218 17.29 -4.14 14.17
N PHE A 219 16.00 -3.84 13.98
CA PHE A 219 15.19 -4.55 12.99
C PHE A 219 15.66 -4.32 11.56
N PHE A 220 16.33 -3.19 11.24
CA PHE A 220 16.97 -3.02 9.93
C PHE A 220 18.11 -4.04 9.74
N LEU A 221 18.92 -4.24 10.78
CA LEU A 221 20.01 -5.23 10.74
C LEU A 221 19.47 -6.66 10.70
N ILE A 222 18.44 -6.96 11.51
CA ILE A 222 17.77 -8.26 11.49
C ILE A 222 17.18 -8.52 10.10
N GLY A 223 16.51 -7.54 9.50
CA GLY A 223 15.96 -7.66 8.14
C GLY A 223 17.05 -7.91 7.09
N PHE A 224 18.21 -7.25 7.22
CA PHE A 224 19.36 -7.46 6.33
C PHE A 224 20.00 -8.85 6.50
N LEU A 225 20.14 -9.32 7.74
CA LEU A 225 20.80 -10.58 8.06
C LEU A 225 19.87 -11.80 7.96
N ALA A 226 18.57 -11.66 8.14
CA ALA A 226 17.62 -12.78 8.17
C ALA A 226 17.59 -13.66 6.90
N PRO A 227 17.82 -13.14 5.67
CA PRO A 227 17.98 -13.97 4.49
C PRO A 227 19.26 -14.83 4.48
N VAL A 228 20.31 -14.42 5.19
CA VAL A 228 21.64 -15.07 5.17
C VAL A 228 21.59 -16.50 5.75
N PRO A 229 20.97 -16.76 6.92
CA PRO A 229 20.77 -18.12 7.42
C PRO A 229 20.03 -19.02 6.43
N VAL A 230 18.96 -18.54 5.79
CA VAL A 230 18.19 -19.33 4.82
C VAL A 230 19.04 -19.64 3.59
N TRP A 231 19.83 -18.67 3.12
CA TRP A 231 20.76 -18.88 2.03
C TRP A 231 21.85 -19.92 2.37
N LEU A 232 22.47 -19.82 3.54
CA LEU A 232 23.47 -20.79 4.01
C LEU A 232 22.88 -22.20 4.16
N LEU A 233 21.68 -22.32 4.75
CA LEU A 233 20.97 -23.59 4.88
C LEU A 233 20.62 -24.18 3.51
N SER A 234 20.22 -23.34 2.55
CA SER A 234 19.92 -23.79 1.19
C SER A 234 21.15 -24.34 0.45
N ARG A 235 22.35 -23.85 0.80
CA ARG A 235 23.63 -24.36 0.28
C ARG A 235 24.12 -25.61 0.98
N LYS A 236 23.94 -25.69 2.32
CA LYS A 236 24.37 -26.84 3.12
C LYS A 236 23.49 -28.07 2.90
N TYR A 237 22.20 -27.88 2.65
CA TYR A 237 21.23 -28.97 2.43
C TYR A 237 20.54 -28.86 1.05
N PRO A 238 21.27 -29.07 -0.06
CA PRO A 238 20.73 -28.93 -1.41
C PRO A 238 19.60 -29.93 -1.72
N GLU A 239 19.57 -31.07 -1.02
CA GLU A 239 18.53 -32.11 -1.12
C GLU A 239 17.16 -31.62 -0.67
N LYS A 240 17.12 -30.65 0.25
CA LYS A 240 15.91 -30.15 0.89
C LYS A 240 15.34 -28.97 0.10
N LYS A 241 14.63 -29.27 -1.01
CA LYS A 241 14.04 -28.27 -1.93
C LYS A 241 13.10 -27.25 -1.26
N TRP A 242 12.42 -27.62 -0.18
CA TRP A 242 11.54 -26.73 0.60
C TRP A 242 12.25 -25.51 1.22
N ILE A 243 13.55 -25.61 1.58
CA ILE A 243 14.30 -24.48 2.16
C ILE A 243 14.42 -23.32 1.16
N LYS A 244 14.47 -23.63 -0.14
CA LYS A 244 14.52 -22.62 -1.21
C LYS A 244 13.20 -21.87 -1.39
N LEU A 245 12.09 -22.38 -0.84
CA LEU A 245 10.77 -21.74 -0.89
C LEU A 245 10.54 -20.77 0.28
N ILE A 246 11.45 -20.71 1.25
CA ILE A 246 11.32 -19.80 2.40
C ILE A 246 11.75 -18.40 1.96
N HIS A 247 10.75 -17.54 1.72
CA HIS A 247 10.97 -16.13 1.41
C HIS A 247 10.89 -15.28 2.68
N ILE A 248 12.05 -15.04 3.31
CA ILE A 248 12.15 -14.19 4.51
C ILE A 248 11.49 -12.81 4.35
N PRO A 249 11.66 -12.09 3.23
CA PRO A 249 10.99 -10.79 3.05
C PRO A 249 9.45 -10.90 3.09
N MET A 250 8.89 -12.00 2.57
CA MET A 250 7.44 -12.24 2.62
C MET A 250 6.95 -12.46 4.06
N ILE A 251 7.72 -13.23 4.84
CA ILE A 251 7.39 -13.52 6.25
C ILE A 251 7.47 -12.24 7.09
N LEU A 252 8.54 -11.46 6.93
CA LEU A 252 8.70 -10.18 7.63
C LEU A 252 7.74 -9.10 7.13
N GLY A 253 7.23 -9.22 5.90
CA GLY A 253 6.21 -8.33 5.33
C GLY A 253 4.78 -8.64 5.79
N GLY A 254 4.50 -9.86 6.24
CA GLY A 254 3.16 -10.26 6.70
C GLY A 254 2.54 -9.35 7.78
N PRO A 255 3.32 -8.90 8.79
CA PRO A 255 2.84 -7.98 9.82
C PRO A 255 2.54 -6.54 9.35
N LEU A 256 2.88 -6.14 8.11
CA LEU A 256 2.67 -4.77 7.63
C LEU A 256 1.20 -4.34 7.66
N GLY A 257 0.27 -5.29 7.57
CA GLY A 257 -1.17 -5.06 7.66
C GLY A 257 -1.72 -4.96 9.08
N MET A 258 -0.98 -5.34 10.12
CA MET A 258 -1.46 -5.37 11.51
C MET A 258 -1.98 -4.03 12.04
N PRO A 259 -1.44 -2.87 11.65
CA PRO A 259 -2.02 -1.60 12.08
C PRO A 259 -3.48 -1.46 11.64
N TYR A 260 -3.81 -1.90 10.42
CA TYR A 260 -5.14 -1.76 9.82
C TYR A 260 -6.05 -2.96 10.10
N ALA A 261 -5.46 -4.15 10.23
CA ALA A 261 -6.16 -5.42 10.32
C ALA A 261 -6.01 -6.01 11.73
N LYS A 262 -7.15 -6.09 12.42
CA LYS A 262 -7.35 -6.84 13.67
C LYS A 262 -6.98 -8.33 13.54
N ALA A 263 -6.75 -8.97 14.69
CA ALA A 263 -6.36 -10.38 14.77
C ALA A 263 -7.33 -11.33 14.04
N VAL A 264 -8.63 -11.02 14.06
CA VAL A 264 -9.66 -11.83 13.36
C VAL A 264 -9.39 -11.91 11.86
N HIS A 265 -8.96 -10.82 11.21
CA HIS A 265 -8.69 -10.82 9.78
C HIS A 265 -7.53 -11.74 9.42
N TYR A 266 -6.43 -11.69 10.18
CA TYR A 266 -5.27 -12.56 9.98
C TYR A 266 -5.64 -14.04 10.14
N MET A 267 -6.42 -14.38 11.16
CA MET A 267 -6.87 -15.75 11.39
C MET A 267 -7.83 -16.23 10.31
N SER A 268 -8.76 -15.37 9.86
CA SER A 268 -9.67 -15.68 8.76
C SER A 268 -8.93 -15.87 7.43
N TRP A 269 -7.97 -15.01 7.11
CA TRP A 269 -7.13 -15.14 5.91
C TRP A 269 -6.32 -16.44 5.95
N ALA A 270 -5.74 -16.79 7.10
CA ALA A 270 -5.02 -18.04 7.28
C ALA A 270 -5.94 -19.26 7.11
N ALA A 271 -7.15 -19.22 7.66
CA ALA A 271 -8.13 -20.30 7.55
C ALA A 271 -8.60 -20.51 6.11
N VAL A 272 -9.04 -19.44 5.43
CA VAL A 272 -9.50 -19.49 4.03
C VAL A 272 -8.34 -19.86 3.10
N GLY A 273 -7.17 -19.27 3.30
CA GLY A 273 -5.96 -19.58 2.55
C GLY A 273 -5.58 -21.05 2.68
N THR A 274 -5.62 -21.61 3.90
CA THR A 274 -5.34 -23.04 4.13
C THR A 274 -6.40 -23.92 3.48
N PHE A 275 -7.68 -23.60 3.65
CA PHE A 275 -8.77 -24.38 3.04
C PHE A 275 -8.64 -24.47 1.52
N PHE A 276 -8.47 -23.33 0.83
CA PHE A 276 -8.36 -23.32 -0.63
C PHE A 276 -7.03 -23.89 -1.14
N ASN A 277 -5.89 -23.53 -0.53
CA ASN A 277 -4.58 -23.92 -1.05
C ASN A 277 -4.11 -25.30 -0.56
N TYR A 278 -4.63 -25.80 0.56
CA TYR A 278 -4.27 -27.13 1.06
C TYR A 278 -5.35 -28.16 0.74
N TYR A 279 -6.59 -27.94 1.18
CA TYR A 279 -7.67 -28.92 1.02
C TYR A 279 -8.20 -28.98 -0.42
N VAL A 280 -8.65 -27.84 -0.96
CA VAL A 280 -9.25 -27.78 -2.30
C VAL A 280 -8.20 -28.08 -3.38
N TYR A 281 -6.99 -27.54 -3.26
CA TYR A 281 -5.90 -27.83 -4.19
C TYR A 281 -5.57 -29.32 -4.28
N ARG A 282 -5.52 -30.05 -3.14
CA ARG A 282 -5.18 -31.48 -3.11
C ARG A 282 -6.32 -32.35 -3.63
N ARG A 283 -7.58 -32.04 -3.30
CA ARG A 283 -8.74 -32.87 -3.63
C ARG A 283 -9.37 -32.55 -4.98
N PHE A 284 -9.32 -31.29 -5.42
CA PHE A 284 -10.01 -30.78 -6.61
C PHE A 284 -9.10 -29.89 -7.48
N LYS A 285 -7.91 -30.40 -7.83
CA LYS A 285 -6.86 -29.65 -8.53
C LYS A 285 -7.32 -28.98 -9.84
N GLN A 286 -8.10 -29.69 -10.65
CA GLN A 286 -8.62 -29.15 -11.93
C GLN A 286 -9.58 -27.99 -11.72
N TRP A 287 -10.44 -28.07 -10.70
CA TRP A 287 -11.36 -26.99 -10.35
C TRP A 287 -10.59 -25.77 -9.85
N TRP A 288 -9.62 -26.00 -8.94
CA TRP A 288 -8.81 -24.94 -8.35
C TRP A 288 -8.06 -24.13 -9.42
N ALA A 289 -7.39 -24.82 -10.35
CA ALA A 289 -6.60 -24.16 -11.40
C ALA A 289 -7.44 -23.30 -12.36
N ARG A 290 -8.73 -23.63 -12.55
CA ARG A 290 -9.61 -22.93 -13.49
C ARG A 290 -10.43 -21.81 -12.83
N HIS A 291 -10.88 -21.99 -11.59
CA HIS A 291 -11.91 -21.13 -10.99
C HIS A 291 -11.45 -20.34 -9.79
N THR A 292 -10.37 -20.72 -9.09
CA THR A 292 -10.04 -20.06 -7.82
C THR A 292 -9.74 -18.57 -7.97
N TYR A 293 -9.00 -18.18 -9.01
CA TYR A 293 -8.75 -16.75 -9.27
C TYR A 293 -10.01 -15.98 -9.67
N ILE A 294 -10.90 -16.60 -10.46
CA ILE A 294 -12.18 -16.00 -10.86
C ILE A 294 -13.09 -15.82 -9.64
N LEU A 295 -13.15 -16.84 -8.76
CA LEU A 295 -13.92 -16.79 -7.53
C LEU A 295 -13.39 -15.70 -6.59
N SER A 296 -12.07 -15.59 -6.44
CA SER A 296 -11.45 -14.52 -5.65
C SER A 296 -11.87 -13.14 -6.17
N ALA A 297 -11.72 -12.91 -7.48
CA ALA A 297 -12.11 -11.65 -8.11
C ALA A 297 -13.62 -11.37 -7.96
N ALA A 298 -14.47 -12.39 -8.06
CA ALA A 298 -15.91 -12.27 -7.87
C ALA A 298 -16.29 -11.94 -6.42
N LEU A 299 -15.60 -12.52 -5.43
CA LEU A 299 -15.81 -12.19 -4.02
C LEU A 299 -15.40 -10.75 -3.72
N ASP A 300 -14.24 -10.30 -4.22
CA ASP A 300 -13.76 -8.92 -4.03
C ASP A 300 -14.72 -7.91 -4.67
N ALA A 301 -15.14 -8.16 -5.91
CA ALA A 301 -16.13 -7.33 -6.60
C ALA A 301 -17.48 -7.35 -5.88
N GLY A 302 -17.93 -8.52 -5.42
CA GLY A 302 -19.19 -8.69 -4.69
C GLY A 302 -19.22 -7.88 -3.40
N VAL A 303 -18.13 -7.88 -2.63
CA VAL A 303 -17.99 -7.04 -1.42
C VAL A 303 -18.05 -5.56 -1.77
N ALA A 304 -17.38 -5.12 -2.84
CA ALA A 304 -17.42 -3.73 -3.27
C ALA A 304 -18.82 -3.27 -3.67
N PHE A 305 -19.52 -4.05 -4.52
CA PHE A 305 -20.90 -3.75 -4.93
C PHE A 305 -21.87 -3.77 -3.75
N MET A 306 -21.76 -4.78 -2.87
CA MET A 306 -22.58 -4.87 -1.68
C MET A 306 -22.32 -3.70 -0.74
N GLY A 307 -21.07 -3.26 -0.58
CA GLY A 307 -20.72 -2.09 0.23
C GLY A 307 -21.39 -0.81 -0.27
N VAL A 308 -21.35 -0.55 -1.57
CA VAL A 308 -22.04 0.61 -2.19
C VAL A 308 -23.56 0.49 -2.04
N PHE A 309 -24.11 -0.70 -2.26
CA PHE A 309 -25.55 -0.94 -2.11
C PHE A 309 -26.03 -0.72 -0.67
N LEU A 310 -25.34 -1.30 0.31
CA LEU A 310 -25.62 -1.10 1.73
C LEU A 310 -25.44 0.37 2.13
N PHE A 311 -24.44 1.05 1.56
CA PHE A 311 -24.24 2.48 1.81
C PHE A 311 -25.47 3.30 1.44
N PHE A 312 -25.96 3.17 0.20
CA PHE A 312 -27.10 3.96 -0.27
C PHE A 312 -28.43 3.54 0.32
N THR A 313 -28.60 2.26 0.69
CA THR A 313 -29.89 1.74 1.19
C THR A 313 -30.05 1.83 2.70
N LEU A 314 -28.97 1.68 3.47
CA LEU A 314 -29.02 1.62 4.94
C LEU A 314 -28.18 2.73 5.58
N GLN A 315 -26.90 2.81 5.22
CA GLN A 315 -25.93 3.63 5.94
C GLN A 315 -26.20 5.14 5.77
N SER A 316 -26.63 5.56 4.57
CA SER A 316 -27.06 6.93 4.25
C SER A 316 -28.27 7.38 5.08
N HIS A 317 -29.09 6.42 5.52
CA HIS A 317 -30.26 6.65 6.37
C HIS A 317 -29.97 6.38 7.86
N ASN A 318 -28.69 6.30 8.25
CA ASN A 318 -28.24 5.99 9.61
C ASN A 318 -28.73 4.64 10.16
N ILE A 319 -28.97 3.67 9.28
CA ILE A 319 -29.33 2.30 9.66
C ILE A 319 -28.06 1.44 9.68
N SER A 320 -27.61 1.07 10.88
CA SER A 320 -26.35 0.34 11.10
C SER A 320 -26.43 -1.17 10.84
N GLY A 321 -27.60 -1.69 10.44
CA GLY A 321 -27.86 -3.12 10.27
C GLY A 321 -28.30 -3.83 11.56
N PRO A 322 -28.49 -5.16 11.53
CA PRO A 322 -28.95 -5.92 12.69
C PRO A 322 -27.87 -5.98 13.77
N GLU A 323 -28.22 -5.68 15.02
CA GLU A 323 -27.32 -5.87 16.16
C GLU A 323 -27.07 -7.38 16.38
N TRP A 324 -25.83 -7.81 16.15
CA TRP A 324 -25.39 -9.17 16.44
C TRP A 324 -23.97 -9.15 17.00
N TRP A 325 -23.54 -10.27 17.58
CA TRP A 325 -22.23 -10.41 18.22
C TRP A 325 -21.08 -9.83 17.37
N GLY A 326 -21.01 -10.09 16.07
CA GLY A 326 -19.94 -9.58 15.21
C GLY A 326 -20.19 -8.20 14.54
N LEU A 327 -21.29 -7.50 14.84
CA LEU A 327 -21.52 -6.14 14.35
C LEU A 327 -20.66 -5.13 15.11
N GLU A 328 -20.38 -5.40 16.39
CA GLU A 328 -19.54 -4.51 17.16
C GLU A 328 -18.14 -4.50 16.53
N VAL A 329 -17.75 -3.36 15.96
CA VAL A 329 -16.38 -3.11 15.45
C VAL A 329 -15.38 -3.01 16.63
N SER A 330 -15.70 -3.62 17.77
CA SER A 330 -14.83 -3.84 18.91
C SER A 330 -14.14 -5.19 18.72
N ASP A 331 -12.96 -5.41 19.31
CA ASP A 331 -12.34 -6.75 19.32
C ASP A 331 -12.98 -7.68 20.36
N HIS A 332 -14.17 -7.32 20.87
CA HIS A 332 -14.82 -7.86 22.06
C HIS A 332 -13.90 -7.97 23.29
N CYS A 333 -12.76 -7.28 23.24
CA CYS A 333 -11.73 -7.24 24.26
C CYS A 333 -11.52 -5.76 24.64
N PRO A 334 -12.24 -5.25 25.66
CA PRO A 334 -12.09 -3.87 26.10
C PRO A 334 -10.66 -3.57 26.59
N LEU A 335 -9.96 -4.60 27.09
CA LEU A 335 -8.57 -4.52 27.55
C LEU A 335 -7.56 -4.32 26.41
N ALA A 336 -7.92 -4.60 25.15
CA ALA A 336 -7.00 -4.41 24.02
C ALA A 336 -6.63 -2.94 23.78
N LYS A 337 -7.43 -2.00 24.28
CA LYS A 337 -7.16 -0.55 24.22
C LYS A 337 -6.34 -0.04 25.41
N CYS A 338 -6.08 -0.88 26.41
CA CYS A 338 -5.41 -0.44 27.62
C CYS A 338 -3.90 -0.30 27.43
N PRO A 339 -3.29 0.78 27.95
CA PRO A 339 -1.86 0.93 27.90
C PRO A 339 -1.20 -0.14 28.75
N ILE A 340 -0.18 -0.80 28.19
CA ILE A 340 0.62 -1.82 28.89
C ILE A 340 1.84 -1.16 29.57
N VAL A 341 2.04 0.14 29.36
CA VAL A 341 3.17 0.90 29.90
C VAL A 341 2.93 1.20 31.39
N PRO A 342 3.86 0.83 32.29
CA PRO A 342 3.76 1.13 33.71
C PRO A 342 3.62 2.64 33.96
N GLY A 343 2.69 3.03 34.84
CA GLY A 343 2.51 4.42 35.25
C GLY A 343 1.60 5.29 34.37
N ILE A 344 0.94 4.73 33.35
CA ILE A 344 -0.10 5.42 32.58
C ILE A 344 -1.48 4.95 33.06
N GLU A 345 -2.14 5.78 33.85
CA GLU A 345 -3.51 5.52 34.31
C GLU A 345 -4.52 6.02 33.27
N VAL A 346 -5.24 5.08 32.66
CA VAL A 346 -6.38 5.37 31.78
C VAL A 346 -7.64 4.84 32.44
N HIS A 347 -8.65 5.70 32.54
CA HIS A 347 -9.92 5.36 33.14
C HIS A 347 -10.55 4.12 32.46
N GLY A 348 -10.78 3.05 33.23
CA GLY A 348 -11.33 1.78 32.73
C GLY A 348 -10.29 0.71 32.36
N CYS A 349 -9.00 0.97 32.59
CA CYS A 349 -7.91 0.02 32.37
C CYS A 349 -7.24 -0.40 33.68
N PRO A 350 -6.82 -1.68 33.82
CA PRO A 350 -6.04 -2.11 34.96
C PRO A 350 -4.68 -1.42 34.94
N VAL A 351 -4.28 -0.83 36.07
CA VAL A 351 -2.94 -0.26 36.24
C VAL A 351 -1.97 -1.40 36.51
N LEU A 352 -0.91 -1.50 35.70
CA LEU A 352 0.18 -2.47 35.85
C LEU A 352 1.29 -1.94 36.76
#